data_AF-A0A528CI24-F1
#
_entry.id   AF-A0A528CI24-F1
#
_cell.length_a   1.000
_cell.length_b   1.000
_cell.length_c   1.000
_cell.angle_alpha   90.00
_cell.angle_beta   90.00
_cell.angle_gamma   90.00
#
_symmetry.space_group_name_H-M   'P 1'
#
loop_
_entity.id
_entity.type
_entity.pdbx_description
1 polymer ?
#
loop_
_entity_poly.entity_id
_entity_poly.type
_entity_poly.pdbx_seq_one_letter_code
_entity_poly.pdbx_strand_id
1 'polypeptide(L)' 'EDHLRFAVAYWHSFAWPGGDPFGGQTFDRPWFAKAGGTDTMELAKLKADVAFDMFSLLGVPYFCFHDADVRPEGQDFSE' A
#
# COMPACT_ATOMS: atom_id res chain seq x y z
N GLU A 1 -24.06 5.03 4.62
CA GLU A 1 -23.10 3.93 4.38
C GLU A 1 -23.69 2.84 3.48
N ASP A 2 -24.98 2.52 3.61
CA ASP A 2 -25.60 1.34 2.98
C ASP A 2 -25.67 1.37 1.45
N HIS A 3 -25.85 2.55 0.84
CA HIS A 3 -25.97 2.66 -0.62
C HIS A 3 -24.62 2.83 -1.33
N LEU A 4 -23.78 3.74 -0.84
CA LEU A 4 -22.54 4.13 -1.53
C LEU A 4 -21.36 3.20 -1.24
N ARG A 5 -21.28 2.64 -0.01
CA ARG A 5 -20.30 1.61 0.38
C ARG A 5 -18.87 1.94 -0.08
N PHE A 6 -18.41 3.15 0.22
CA PHE A 6 -17.11 3.64 -0.24
C PHE A 6 -15.96 2.72 0.19
N ALA A 7 -15.00 2.56 -0.73
CA ALA A 7 -13.80 1.79 -0.53
C ALA A 7 -12.56 2.61 -0.91
N VAL A 8 -11.45 2.40 -0.21
CA VAL A 8 -10.15 2.93 -0.61
C VAL A 8 -9.38 1.89 -1.42
N ALA A 9 -8.82 2.33 -2.55
CA ALA A 9 -7.94 1.52 -3.38
C ALA A 9 -6.51 1.50 -2.79
N TYR A 10 -6.11 0.36 -2.23
CA TYR A 10 -4.84 0.24 -1.52
C TYR A 10 -3.63 0.52 -2.42
N TRP A 11 -3.66 0.07 -3.68
CA TRP A 11 -2.59 0.29 -4.66
C TRP A 11 -2.30 1.77 -4.89
N HIS A 12 -3.31 2.58 -5.21
CA HIS A 12 -3.11 4.01 -5.45
C HIS A 12 -2.83 4.80 -4.17
N SER A 13 -3.44 4.39 -3.05
CA SER A 13 -3.30 5.12 -1.80
C SER A 13 -1.99 4.85 -1.09
N PHE A 14 -1.43 3.64 -1.15
CA PHE A 14 -0.28 3.26 -0.32
C PHE A 14 0.89 2.60 -1.07
N ALA A 15 0.67 1.98 -2.23
CA ALA A 15 1.70 1.26 -2.97
C ALA A 15 2.34 2.08 -4.10
N TRP A 16 1.57 2.92 -4.80
CA TRP A 16 2.09 3.71 -5.91
C TRP A 16 3.07 4.79 -5.43
N PRO A 17 4.33 4.79 -5.91
CA PRO A 17 5.39 5.68 -5.40
C PRO A 17 5.37 7.09 -6.05
N GLY A 18 4.36 7.42 -6.85
CA GLY A 18 4.23 8.72 -7.51
C GLY A 18 5.11 8.89 -8.75
N GLY A 19 5.57 7.79 -9.36
CA GLY A 19 6.33 7.79 -10.60
C GLY A 19 5.44 7.70 -11.84
N ASP A 20 6.00 8.05 -12.99
CA ASP A 20 5.37 8.03 -14.31
C ASP A 20 6.34 7.48 -15.38
N PRO A 21 5.94 7.33 -16.66
CA PRO A 21 6.82 6.80 -17.70
C PRO A 21 8.10 7.61 -17.99
N PHE A 22 8.20 8.84 -17.47
CA PHE A 22 9.27 9.80 -17.70
C PHE A 22 10.03 10.17 -16.42
N GLY A 23 9.62 9.68 -15.25
CA GLY A 23 10.18 10.04 -13.95
C GLY A 23 9.96 8.98 -12.86
N GLY A 24 10.92 8.89 -11.93
CA GLY A 24 10.91 7.90 -10.85
C GLY A 24 10.02 8.27 -9.66
N GLN A 25 10.23 7.58 -8.55
CA GLN A 25 9.52 7.81 -7.28
C GLN A 25 9.63 9.26 -6.80
N THR A 26 8.50 9.82 -6.39
CA THR A 26 8.40 11.18 -5.83
C THR A 26 7.88 11.20 -4.39
N PHE A 27 7.17 10.14 -3.96
CA PHE A 27 6.69 10.04 -2.59
C PHE A 27 7.75 9.45 -1.66
N ASP A 28 8.17 10.22 -0.66
CA ASP A 28 8.99 9.71 0.46
C ASP A 28 8.07 9.31 1.62
N ARG A 29 7.79 8.01 1.72
CA ARG A 29 6.92 7.45 2.76
C ARG A 29 7.70 6.44 3.60
N PRO A 30 7.44 6.35 4.91
CA PRO A 30 8.25 5.55 5.82
C PRO A 30 8.13 4.04 5.58
N TRP A 31 7.05 3.59 4.93
CA TRP A 31 6.84 2.18 4.55
C TRP A 31 7.37 1.82 3.16
N PHE A 32 7.99 2.74 2.43
CA PHE A 32 8.72 2.37 1.21
C PHE A 32 10.14 1.94 1.54
N ALA A 33 10.59 0.91 0.83
CA ALA A 33 12.01 0.56 0.81
C ALA A 33 12.82 1.79 0.42
N LYS A 34 13.87 2.08 1.20
CA LYS A 34 14.78 3.19 0.88
C LYS A 34 15.60 2.84 -0.36
N ALA A 35 16.18 3.86 -1.01
CA ALA A 35 16.98 3.66 -2.21
C ALA A 35 18.06 2.59 -1.99
N GLY A 36 18.06 1.54 -2.82
CA GLY A 36 18.95 0.38 -2.70
C GLY A 36 18.51 -0.69 -1.71
N GLY A 37 17.39 -0.51 -1.01
CA GLY A 37 16.76 -1.50 -0.14
C GLY A 37 15.71 -2.34 -0.89
N THR A 38 15.23 -3.39 -0.24
CA THR A 38 14.14 -4.24 -0.73
C THR A 38 12.90 -4.06 0.13
N ASP A 39 11.74 -4.40 -0.43
CA ASP A 39 10.50 -4.45 0.36
C ASP A 39 10.60 -5.57 1.42
N THR A 40 9.96 -5.39 2.56
CA THR A 40 10.02 -6.34 3.67
C THR A 40 8.66 -6.51 4.35
N MET A 41 8.50 -7.59 5.11
CA MET A 41 7.27 -7.80 5.88
C MET A 41 7.05 -6.74 6.95
N GLU A 42 8.12 -6.15 7.50
CA GLU A 42 8.04 -5.04 8.44
C GLU A 42 7.47 -3.78 7.77
N LEU A 43 7.92 -3.47 6.56
CA LEU A 43 7.39 -2.35 5.77
C LEU A 43 5.93 -2.59 5.35
N ALA A 44 5.60 -3.82 4.96
CA ALA A 44 4.22 -4.21 4.64
C ALA A 44 3.27 -4.04 5.85
N LYS A 45 3.72 -4.44 7.05
CA LYS A 45 2.95 -4.23 8.30
C LYS A 45 2.78 -2.74 8.62
N LEU A 46 3.85 -1.95 8.52
CA LEU A 46 3.77 -0.50 8.74
C LEU A 46 2.81 0.18 7.75
N LYS A 47 2.82 -0.24 6.48
CA LYS A 47 1.88 0.22 5.46
C LYS A 47 0.43 -0.11 5.83
N ALA A 48 0.18 -1.31 6.35
CA ALA A 48 -1.14 -1.73 6.82
C ALA A 48 -1.59 -0.89 8.03
N ASP A 49 -0.73 -0.68 9.02
CA ASP A 49 -1.06 0.14 10.21
C ASP A 49 -1.50 1.56 9.79
N VAL A 50 -0.70 2.22 8.95
CA VAL A 50 -1.04 3.56 8.43
C VAL A 50 -2.30 3.55 7.57
N ALA A 51 -2.54 2.49 6.80
CA ALA A 51 -3.73 2.37 5.98
C ALA A 51 -5.00 2.30 6.83
N PHE A 52 -5.02 1.44 7.86
CA PHE A 52 -6.17 1.30 8.75
C PHE A 52 -6.42 2.53 9.62
N ASP A 53 -5.35 3.26 10.00
CA ASP A 53 -5.48 4.57 10.62
C ASP A 53 -6.17 5.57 9.68
N MET A 54 -5.74 5.64 8.42
CA MET A 54 -6.38 6.50 7.42
C MET A 54 -7.84 6.11 7.17
N PHE A 55 -8.15 4.81 7.09
CA PHE A 55 -9.52 4.34 6.90
C PHE A 55 -10.43 4.78 8.04
N SER A 56 -9.93 4.66 9.28
CA SER A 56 -10.63 5.09 10.49
C SER A 56 -10.86 6.60 10.51
N LEU A 57 -9.85 7.39 10.13
CA LEU A 57 -9.97 8.87 10.06
C LEU A 57 -10.96 9.34 9.00
N LEU A 58 -11.03 8.66 7.85
CA LEU A 58 -11.97 8.98 6.77
C LEU A 58 -13.38 8.43 7.01
N GLY A 59 -13.56 7.51 7.95
CA GLY A 59 -14.83 6.81 8.18
C GLY A 59 -15.24 5.94 6.99
N VAL A 60 -14.27 5.36 6.25
CA VAL A 60 -14.57 4.49 5.10
C VAL A 60 -14.70 3.02 5.55
N PRO A 61 -15.80 2.33 5.19
CA PRO A 61 -16.07 0.99 5.70
C PRO A 61 -15.36 -0.14 4.92
N TYR A 62 -14.81 0.14 3.73
CA TYR A 62 -14.22 -0.88 2.87
C TYR A 62 -12.87 -0.44 2.30
N PHE A 63 -12.10 -1.41 1.83
CA PHE A 63 -10.89 -1.19 1.03
C PHE A 63 -10.72 -2.34 0.04
N CYS A 64 -9.95 -2.10 -1.02
CA CYS A 64 -9.64 -3.09 -2.06
C CYS A 64 -8.13 -3.19 -2.22
N PHE A 65 -7.61 -4.39 -2.48
CA PHE A 65 -6.18 -4.65 -2.63
C PHE A 65 -5.94 -5.76 -3.67
N HIS A 66 -4.78 -5.72 -4.33
CA HIS A 66 -4.17 -6.87 -4.96
C HIS A 66 -3.26 -7.56 -3.95
N ASP A 67 -3.01 -8.86 -4.14
CA ASP A 67 -2.07 -9.61 -3.31
C ASP A 67 -0.69 -8.93 -3.22
N ALA A 68 -0.13 -8.48 -4.34
CA ALA A 68 1.15 -7.78 -4.42
C ALA A 68 1.16 -6.42 -3.70
N ASP A 69 0.00 -5.84 -3.39
CA ASP A 69 -0.05 -4.56 -2.68
C ASP A 69 0.28 -4.72 -1.19
N VAL A 70 0.05 -5.89 -0.60
CA VAL A 70 0.03 -6.10 0.86
C VAL A 70 1.18 -6.95 1.38
N ARG A 71 2.06 -7.45 0.50
CA ARG A 71 3.21 -8.30 0.84
C ARG A 71 4.40 -8.04 -0.08
N PRO A 72 5.64 -8.29 0.38
CA PRO A 72 6.82 -8.32 -0.48
C PRO A 72 6.86 -9.59 -1.36
N GLU A 73 7.49 -9.50 -2.53
CA GLU A 73 7.63 -10.66 -3.41
C GLU A 73 8.44 -11.79 -2.73
N GLY A 74 7.99 -13.04 -2.88
CA GLY A 74 8.69 -14.22 -2.37
C GLY A 74 9.87 -14.59 -3.27
N GLN A 75 10.72 -15.52 -2.84
CA GLN A 75 11.77 -16.05 -3.72
C GLN A 75 11.20 -16.99 -4.79
N ASP A 76 10.12 -17.69 -4.45
CA ASP A 76 9.40 -18.61 -5.31
C ASP A 76 7.92 -18.70 -4.88
N PHE A 77 7.16 -19.55 -5.57
CA PHE A 77 5.73 -19.80 -5.31
C PHE A 77 5.48 -20.89 -4.26
N SER A 78 6.51 -21.45 -3.62
CA SER A 78 6.28 -22.57 -2.70
C SER A 78 5.38 -22.17 -1.52
N GLU A 79 4.36 -23.00 -1.25
CA GLU A 79 3.40 -22.87 -0.14
C GLU A 79 3.98 -23.37 1.19
#